data_AF-A0A7T2W0V4-F1
#
_entry.id   AF-A0A7T2W0V4-F1
#
_cell.length_a   1.000
_cell.length_b   1.000
_cell.length_c   1.000
_cell.angle_alpha   90.00
_cell.angle_beta   90.00
_cell.angle_gamma   90.00
#
_symmetry.space_group_name_H-M   'P 1'
#
loop_
_entity.id
_entity.type
_entity.pdbx_description
1 polymer ?
#
loop_
_entity_poly.entity_id
_entity_poly.type
_entity_poly.pdbx_seq_one_letter_code
_entity_poly.pdbx_strand_id
1 'polypeptide(L)'
;MDAWQSALQARRSALVEQFAMAAMAKDEEGKTEAREAIQRFNEKNPGRRIQPMQLAQNVRMREKRIREAEDGVYLPKKRRDAVEAGRFAAEE
;
A
#
# COMPACT_ATOMS: atom_id res chain seq x y z
N MET A 1 -0.13 -15.54 21.31
CA MET A 1 1.08 -14.73 21.63
C MET A 1 1.36 -13.72 20.49
N ASP A 2 0.31 -13.28 19.78
CA ASP A 2 0.42 -12.80 18.39
C ASP A 2 0.07 -11.31 18.19
N ALA A 3 -0.58 -10.69 19.16
CA ALA A 3 -1.05 -9.31 19.08
C ALA A 3 0.11 -8.30 18.90
N TRP A 4 1.26 -8.54 19.55
CA TRP A 4 2.43 -7.67 19.42
C TRP A 4 3.07 -7.74 18.02
N GLN A 5 3.12 -8.94 17.43
CA GLN A 5 3.63 -9.11 16.07
C GLN A 5 2.71 -8.42 15.06
N SER A 6 1.40 -8.56 15.21
CA SER A 6 0.42 -7.87 14.36
C SER A 6 0.49 -6.36 14.51
N ALA A 7 0.64 -5.82 15.72
CA ALA A 7 0.80 -4.39 15.96
C ALA A 7 2.09 -3.84 15.30
N LEU A 8 3.18 -4.60 15.36
CA LEU A 8 4.43 -4.21 14.71
C LEU A 8 4.31 -4.17 13.18
N GLN A 9 3.64 -5.16 12.59
CA GLN A 9 3.37 -5.17 11.15
C GLN A 9 2.39 -4.09 10.71
N ALA A 10 1.40 -3.75 11.54
CA ALA A 10 0.49 -2.63 11.29
C ALA A 10 1.26 -1.31 11.26
N ARG A 11 2.12 -1.07 12.26
CA ARG A 11 2.99 0.13 12.28
C ARG A 11 3.91 0.19 11.07
N ARG A 12 4.51 -0.94 10.70
CA ARG A 12 5.36 -1.03 9.50
C ARG A 12 4.59 -0.66 8.24
N SER A 13 3.38 -1.19 8.08
CA SER A 13 2.51 -0.92 6.94
C SER A 13 2.10 0.55 6.86
N ALA A 14 1.75 1.15 8.01
CA ALA A 14 1.38 2.56 8.09
C ALA A 14 2.51 3.50 7.65
N LEU A 15 3.77 3.22 8.04
CA LEU A 15 4.92 4.03 7.63
C LEU A 15 5.18 3.96 6.10
N VAL A 16 5.06 2.76 5.53
CA VAL A 16 5.19 2.56 4.07
C VAL A 16 4.07 3.29 3.33
N GLU A 17 2.85 3.24 3.86
CA GLU A 17 1.69 3.92 3.31
C GLU A 17 1.83 5.45 3.36
N GLN A 18 2.21 6.02 4.51
CA GLN A 18 2.42 7.45 4.67
C GLN A 18 3.43 7.98 3.65
N PHE A 19 4.57 7.30 3.51
CA PHE A 19 5.56 7.66 2.50
C PHE A 19 4.99 7.59 1.08
N ALA A 20 4.24 6.53 0.77
CA ALA A 20 3.71 6.35 -0.56
C ALA A 20 2.65 7.41 -0.91
N MET A 21 1.79 7.79 0.04
CA MET A 21 0.81 8.86 -0.18
C MET A 21 1.47 10.21 -0.39
N ALA A 22 2.45 10.58 0.45
CA ALA A 22 3.19 11.83 0.27
C ALA A 22 3.94 11.87 -1.08
N ALA A 23 4.54 10.74 -1.49
CA ALA A 23 5.18 10.61 -2.79
C ALA A 23 4.22 10.83 -3.97
N MET A 24 3.02 10.22 -3.93
CA MET A 24 2.00 10.42 -4.97
C MET A 24 1.46 11.85 -5.00
N ALA A 25 1.34 12.49 -3.83
CA ALA A 25 0.88 13.87 -3.71
C ALA A 25 1.95 14.92 -4.09
N LYS A 26 3.18 14.49 -4.42
CA LYS A 26 4.36 15.35 -4.61
C LYS A 26 4.66 16.24 -3.38
N ASP A 27 4.31 15.73 -2.21
CA ASP A 27 4.56 16.38 -0.92
C ASP A 27 5.96 16.00 -0.41
N GLU A 28 6.93 16.90 -0.57
CA GLU A 28 8.30 16.67 -0.15
C GLU A 28 8.50 16.76 1.37
N GLU A 29 7.69 17.55 2.07
CA GLU A 29 7.73 17.65 3.54
C GLU A 29 7.23 16.35 4.15
N GLY A 30 6.05 15.86 3.74
CA GLY A 30 5.50 14.59 4.19
C GLY A 30 6.38 13.39 3.83
N LYS A 31 7.09 13.41 2.69
CA LYS A 31 8.09 12.38 2.35
C LYS A 31 9.27 12.41 3.31
N THR A 32 9.71 13.58 3.72
CA THR A 32 10.84 13.76 4.64
C THR A 32 10.47 13.25 6.03
N GLU A 33 9.31 13.67 6.56
CA GLU A 33 8.79 13.18 7.83
C GLU A 33 8.63 11.65 7.85
N ALA A 34 8.03 11.08 6.80
CA ALA A 34 7.85 9.64 6.70
C ALA A 34 9.20 8.90 6.63
N ARG A 35 10.20 9.44 5.93
CA ARG A 35 11.56 8.88 5.88
C ARG A 35 12.23 8.87 7.25
N GLU A 36 12.12 9.95 8.03
CA GLU A 36 12.66 10.00 9.39
C GLU A 36 11.98 8.99 10.30
N ALA A 37 10.65 8.88 10.22
CA ALA A 37 9.90 7.90 10.99
C ALA A 37 10.28 6.45 10.61
N ILE A 38 10.51 6.19 9.31
CA ILE A 38 11.03 4.91 8.81
C ILE A 38 12.45 4.65 9.32
N GLN A 39 13.33 5.64 9.35
CA GLN A 39 14.69 5.50 9.88
C GLN A 39 14.65 5.09 11.35
N ARG A 40 13.89 5.82 12.18
CA ARG A 40 13.70 5.50 13.60
C ARG A 40 13.07 4.11 13.81
N PHE A 41 12.15 3.71 12.94
CA PHE A 41 11.58 2.36 12.96
C PHE A 41 12.65 1.30 12.65
N ASN A 42 13.45 1.53 11.60
CA ASN A 42 14.49 0.64 11.14
C ASN A 42 15.59 0.42 12.19
N GLU A 43 16.00 1.47 12.88
CA GLU A 43 16.96 1.42 13.99
C GLU A 43 16.47 0.52 15.12
N LYS A 44 15.19 0.66 15.51
CA LYS A 44 14.57 -0.15 16.56
C LYS A 44 14.23 -1.58 16.11
N ASN A 45 14.13 -1.81 14.80
CA ASN A 45 13.65 -3.07 14.22
C ASN A 45 14.55 -3.57 13.07
N PRO A 46 15.84 -3.86 13.33
CA PRO A 46 16.79 -4.20 12.27
C PRO A 46 16.37 -5.45 11.47
N GLY A 47 15.82 -6.47 12.13
CA GLY A 47 15.32 -7.69 11.47
C GLY A 47 14.04 -7.51 10.64
N ARG A 48 13.37 -6.35 10.72
CA ARG A 48 12.11 -6.05 10.00
C ARG A 48 12.19 -4.74 9.22
N ARG A 49 13.41 -4.34 8.86
CA ARG A 49 13.71 -3.09 8.17
C ARG A 49 12.78 -2.87 6.97
N ILE A 50 12.36 -1.62 6.80
CA ILE A 50 11.73 -1.12 5.58
C ILE A 50 12.86 -0.68 4.65
N GLN A 51 12.96 -1.33 3.49
CA GLN A 51 14.00 -1.07 2.50
C GLN A 51 13.55 0.00 1.49
N PRO A 52 14.47 0.83 0.95
CA PRO A 52 14.13 1.84 -0.06
C PRO A 52 13.43 1.24 -1.29
N MET A 53 13.85 0.06 -1.74
CA MET A 53 13.24 -0.63 -2.88
C MET A 53 11.78 -1.01 -2.62
N GLN A 54 11.42 -1.35 -1.37
CA GLN A 54 10.04 -1.66 -0.99
C GLN A 54 9.15 -0.41 -1.01
N LEU A 55 9.71 0.75 -0.64
CA LEU A 55 9.00 2.03 -0.73
C LEU A 55 8.71 2.39 -2.19
N ALA A 56 9.72 2.34 -3.05
CA ALA A 56 9.56 2.59 -4.48
C ALA A 56 8.56 1.65 -5.14
N GLN A 57 8.58 0.36 -4.77
CA GLN A 57 7.60 -0.61 -5.26
C GLN A 57 6.17 -0.26 -4.80
N ASN A 58 5.98 0.17 -3.55
CA ASN A 58 4.66 0.55 -3.04
C ASN A 58 4.09 1.77 -3.77
N VAL A 59 4.90 2.79 -4.02
CA VAL A 59 4.51 3.97 -4.81
C VAL A 59 4.05 3.54 -6.20
N ARG A 60 4.89 2.80 -6.94
CA ARG A 60 4.56 2.32 -8.29
C ARG A 60 3.29 1.48 -8.34
N MET A 61 3.10 0.60 -7.36
CA MET A 61 1.89 -0.23 -7.29
C MET A 61 0.64 0.62 -7.07
N ARG A 62 0.71 1.69 -6.29
CA ARG A 62 -0.45 2.58 -6.07
C ARG A 62 -0.72 3.47 -7.28
N GLU A 63 0.32 4.05 -7.88
CA GLU A 63 0.20 4.80 -9.15
C GLU A 63 -0.43 3.93 -10.25
N LYS A 64 0.00 2.68 -10.36
CA LYS A 64 -0.59 1.71 -11.29
C LYS A 64 -2.09 1.51 -11.01
N ARG A 65 -2.48 1.33 -9.74
CA ARG A 65 -3.90 1.17 -9.37
C ARG A 65 -4.74 2.38 -9.71
N ILE A 66 -4.20 3.59 -9.49
CA ILE A 66 -4.89 4.84 -9.82
C ILE A 66 -5.12 4.90 -11.34
N ARG A 67 -4.07 4.67 -12.13
CA ARG A 67 -4.16 4.63 -13.59
C ARG A 67 -5.18 3.60 -14.09
N GLU A 68 -5.13 2.38 -13.56
CA GLU A 68 -6.08 1.31 -13.92
C GLU A 68 -7.53 1.61 -13.48
N ALA A 69 -7.72 2.41 -12.43
CA ALA A 69 -9.04 2.82 -11.96
C ALA A 69 -9.61 3.97 -12.81
N GLU A 70 -8.76 4.91 -13.25
CA GLU A 70 -9.13 6.00 -14.16
C GLU A 70 -9.59 5.46 -15.54
N ASP A 71 -9.00 4.35 -16.01
CA ASP A 71 -9.41 3.65 -17.24
C ASP A 71 -10.67 2.78 -17.09
N GLY A 72 -11.36 2.84 -15.93
CA GLY A 72 -12.78 2.50 -15.83
C GLY A 72 -13.19 1.24 -15.06
N VAL A 73 -12.32 0.29 -14.73
CA VAL A 73 -12.64 -0.82 -13.79
C VAL A 73 -11.37 -1.40 -13.16
N TYR A 74 -11.10 -1.11 -11.87
CA TYR A 74 -10.10 -1.83 -11.08
C TYR A 74 -10.74 -3.02 -10.35
N LEU A 75 -10.56 -4.24 -10.86
CA LEU A 75 -10.87 -5.48 -10.11
C LEU A 75 -9.61 -6.07 -9.49
N PRO A 76 -9.48 -6.11 -8.15
CA PRO A 76 -8.40 -6.82 -7.48
C PRO A 76 -8.42 -8.31 -7.87
N LYS A 77 -7.26 -8.89 -8.17
CA LYS A 77 -7.07 -10.27 -8.67
C LYS A 77 -7.75 -11.37 -7.82
N LYS A 78 -8.08 -11.10 -6.55
CA LYS A 78 -8.83 -11.98 -5.62
C LYS A 78 -10.37 -11.86 -5.70
N ARG A 79 -10.91 -11.00 -6.56
CA ARG A 79 -12.36 -10.86 -6.82
C ARG A 79 -12.74 -11.22 -8.26
N ARG A 80 -11.84 -11.84 -9.02
CA ARG A 80 -12.10 -12.25 -10.40
C ARG A 80 -13.14 -13.38 -10.46
N ASP A 81 -13.23 -14.20 -9.42
CA ASP A 81 -14.18 -15.33 -9.33
C ASP A 81 -15.58 -14.87 -8.90
N ALA A 82 -15.73 -13.65 -8.34
CA ALA A 82 -17.02 -13.13 -7.89
C ALA A 82 -17.77 -12.34 -8.99
N VAL A 83 -17.10 -11.97 -10.08
CA VAL A 83 -17.70 -11.20 -11.18
C VAL A 83 -18.35 -12.10 -12.23
N GLU A 84 -17.97 -13.38 -12.29
CA GLU A 84 -18.62 -14.36 -13.17
C GLU A 84 -20.01 -14.77 -12.65
N ALA A 85 -20.29 -14.61 -11.34
CA ALA A 85 -21.59 -14.89 -10.74
C ALA A 85 -22.64 -13.76 -10.95
N GLY A 86 -22.25 -12.59 -11.46
CA GLY A 86 -23.13 -11.43 -11.61
C GLY A 86 -23.66 -11.16 -13.03
N ARG A 87 -23.28 -11.99 -14.02
CA ARG A 87 -23.70 -11.85 -15.43
C ARG A 87 -24.95 -12.67 -15.81
N PHE A 88 -25.76 -13.07 -14.84
CA PHE A 88 -27.06 -13.70 -15.08
C PHE A 88 -28.20 -12.93 -14.40
N ALA A 89 -28.56 -11.80 -15.00
CA ALA A 89 -29.90 -11.22 -14.98
C ALA A 89 -29.94 -10.32 -16.22
N ALA A 90 -29.96 -10.88 -17.43
CA ALA A 90 -31.17 -11.28 -18.13
C ALA A 90 -32.21 -10.15 -18.13
N GLU A 91 -32.42 -9.57 -19.32
CA GLU A 91 -33.71 -9.04 -19.72
C GLU A 91 -34.83 -9.97 -19.24
N GLU A 92 -35.70 -9.49 -18.36
CA GLU A 92 -37.11 -9.14 -18.63
C GLU A 92 -37.71 -8.43 -17.41
#